data_AF-A0A380NYB3-F1
#
_entry.id   AF-A0A380NYB3-F1
#
_cell.length_a   1.000
_cell.length_b   1.000
_cell.length_c   1.000
_cell.angle_alpha   90.00
_cell.angle_beta   90.00
_cell.angle_gamma   90.00
#
_symmetry.space_group_name_H-M   'P 1'
#
loop_
_entity.id
_entity.type
_entity.pdbx_description
1 polymer ?
#
loop_
_entity_poly.entity_id
_entity_poly.type
_entity_poly.pdbx_seq_one_letter_code
_entity_poly.pdbx_strand_id
1 'polypeptide(L)'
;MNAKTVDKIATAVLYAIAGIVILILAALLGYILIQGVPHLSWHFLTAPASAFTAGGGIGIQLFNSLYLLLITMLLSFPIALGAGIYLNEYANPKSKITGIVRMTIEILSSLPSVVVGLFGFLLFVVQFKLGFSICQEPLH
;
A
#
# COMPACT_ATOMS: atom_id res chain seq x y z
N MET A 1 28.80 21.23 27.48
CA MET A 1 27.40 20.74 27.55
C MET A 1 27.43 19.29 27.97
N ASN A 2 26.69 18.90 29.02
CA ASN A 2 26.68 17.53 29.54
C ASN A 2 25.90 16.63 28.55
N ALA A 3 26.51 15.56 28.05
CA ALA A 3 25.92 14.67 27.05
C ALA A 3 24.53 14.16 27.48
N LYS A 4 24.32 13.97 28.78
CA LYS A 4 23.04 13.54 29.37
C LYS A 4 21.92 14.59 29.23
N THR A 5 22.24 15.88 29.24
CA THR A 5 21.26 16.96 29.06
C THR A 5 20.90 17.14 27.58
N VAL A 6 21.87 16.95 26.68
CA VAL A 6 21.65 17.01 25.23
C VAL A 6 20.75 15.87 24.76
N ASP A 7 21.02 14.65 25.23
CA ASP A 7 20.20 13.47 24.95
C ASP A 7 18.75 13.66 25.41
N LYS A 8 18.55 14.12 26.65
CA LYS A 8 17.21 14.36 27.20
C LYS A 8 16.42 15.43 26.42
N ILE A 9 17.09 16.49 25.96
CA ILE A 9 16.47 17.54 25.13
C ILE A 9 16.13 16.97 23.74
N ALA A 10 17.04 16.22 23.12
CA ALA A 10 16.79 15.61 21.81
C ALA A 10 15.61 14.64 21.86
N THR A 11 15.54 13.78 22.89
CA THR A 11 14.41 12.88 23.11
C THR A 11 13.10 13.65 23.33
N ALA A 12 13.10 14.70 24.15
CA ALA A 12 11.91 15.51 24.38
C ALA A 12 11.39 16.18 23.09
N VAL A 13 12.30 16.69 22.25
CA VAL A 13 11.96 17.28 20.94
C VAL A 13 11.37 16.23 20.00
N LEU A 14 11.97 15.03 19.92
CA LEU A 14 11.44 13.94 19.09
C LEU A 14 10.03 13.51 19.53
N TYR A 15 9.81 13.37 20.84
CA TYR A 15 8.47 13.05 21.37
C TYR A 15 7.46 14.16 21.11
N ALA A 16 7.86 15.43 21.19
CA ALA A 16 6.98 16.55 20.85
C ALA A 16 6.57 16.53 19.37
N ILE A 17 7.53 16.32 18.46
CA ILE A 17 7.25 16.22 17.02
C ILE A 17 6.35 15.01 16.73
N ALA A 18 6.66 13.84 17.28
CA ALA A 18 5.84 12.65 17.13
C ALA A 18 4.41 12.87 17.68
N GLY A 19 4.29 13.53 18.84
CA GLY A 19 3.01 13.89 19.43
C GLY A 19 2.19 14.82 18.54
N ILE A 20 2.82 15.82 17.92
CA ILE A 20 2.17 16.72 16.96
C ILE A 20 1.67 15.94 15.74
N VAL A 21 2.50 15.06 15.16
CA VAL A 21 2.10 14.23 14.01
C VAL A 21 0.91 13.34 14.36
N ILE A 22 0.95 12.67 15.51
CA ILE A 22 -0.16 11.82 15.97
C ILE A 22 -1.41 12.64 16.20
N LEU A 23 -1.29 13.83 16.80
CA LEU A 23 -2.42 14.73 17.03
C LEU A 23 -3.05 15.19 15.72
N ILE A 24 -2.25 15.56 14.71
CA ILE A 24 -2.74 15.93 13.38
C ILE A 24 -3.45 14.76 12.72
N LEU A 25 -2.87 13.55 12.76
CA LEU A 25 -3.50 12.36 12.21
C LEU A 25 -4.82 12.04 12.91
N ALA A 26 -4.86 12.12 14.25
CA ALA A 26 -6.07 11.89 15.03
C ALA A 26 -7.15 12.95 14.74
N ALA A 27 -6.77 14.23 14.60
CA ALA A 27 -7.69 15.30 14.23
C ALA A 27 -8.25 15.11 12.82
N LEU A 28 -7.41 14.71 11.85
CA LEU A 28 -7.83 14.43 10.47
C LEU A 28 -8.78 13.23 10.41
N LEU A 29 -8.43 12.13 11.08
CA LEU A 29 -9.31 10.97 11.18
C LEU A 29 -10.62 11.32 11.87
N GLY A 30 -10.56 12.07 12.98
CA GLY A 30 -11.75 12.54 13.69
C GLY A 30 -12.65 13.40 12.81
N TYR A 31 -12.08 14.34 12.06
CA TYR A 31 -12.81 15.17 11.10
C TYR A 31 -13.50 14.34 10.02
N ILE A 32 -12.78 13.39 9.41
CA ILE A 32 -13.33 12.49 8.39
C ILE A 32 -14.46 11.64 8.97
N LEU A 33 -14.31 11.12 10.19
CA LEU A 33 -15.34 10.29 10.82
C LEU A 33 -16.58 11.10 11.18
N ILE A 34 -16.43 12.28 11.79
CA ILE A 34 -17.58 13.12 12.17
C ILE A 34 -18.39 13.54 10.94
N GLN A 35 -17.72 13.87 9.83
CA GLN A 35 -18.40 14.27 8.60
C GLN A 35 -18.88 13.07 7.76
N GLY A 36 -18.17 11.94 7.82
CA GLY A 36 -18.42 10.77 6.98
C GLY A 36 -19.45 9.79 7.56
N VAL A 37 -19.42 9.54 8.87
CA VAL A 37 -20.31 8.56 9.53
C VAL A 37 -21.80 8.87 9.31
N PRO A 38 -22.28 10.12 9.40
CA PRO A 38 -23.69 10.43 9.13
C PRO A 38 -24.14 10.12 7.70
N HIS A 39 -23.21 10.08 6.75
CA HIS A 39 -23.48 9.79 5.34
C HIS A 39 -23.29 8.30 4.99
N LEU A 40 -22.92 7.47 5.97
CA LEU A 40 -22.71 6.03 5.80
C LEU A 40 -24.04 5.28 5.74
N SER A 41 -24.70 5.34 4.58
CA SER A 41 -25.92 4.58 4.31
C SER A 41 -25.61 3.29 3.54
N TRP A 42 -26.49 2.30 3.65
CA TRP A 42 -26.41 1.09 2.82
C TRP A 42 -26.43 1.43 1.32
N HIS A 43 -27.17 2.48 0.95
CA HIS A 43 -27.16 3.04 -0.40
C HIS A 43 -25.77 3.57 -0.77
N PHE A 44 -25.10 4.32 0.10
CA PHE A 44 -23.74 4.79 -0.15
C PHE A 44 -22.72 3.65 -0.36
N LEU A 45 -22.87 2.52 0.35
CA LEU A 45 -21.97 1.38 0.19
C LEU A 45 -22.21 0.55 -1.08
N THR A 46 -23.43 0.55 -1.62
CA THR A 46 -23.82 -0.33 -2.75
C THR A 46 -24.09 0.42 -4.04
N ALA A 47 -24.39 1.71 -3.98
CA ALA A 47 -24.67 2.53 -5.14
C ALA A 47 -23.38 2.79 -5.94
N PRO A 48 -23.49 2.95 -7.27
CA PRO A 48 -22.39 3.38 -8.10
C PRO A 48 -21.95 4.80 -7.71
N ALA A 49 -20.66 5.08 -7.88
CA ALA A 49 -20.14 6.44 -7.77
C ALA A 49 -20.71 7.30 -8.88
N SER A 50 -21.34 8.41 -8.50
CA SER A 50 -21.68 9.47 -9.45
C SER A 50 -20.51 10.45 -9.51
N ALA A 51 -19.92 10.61 -10.69
CA ALA A 51 -18.83 11.57 -10.90
C ALA A 51 -19.31 13.04 -10.93
N PHE A 52 -20.62 13.28 -11.13
CA PHE A 52 -21.18 14.61 -11.40
C PHE A 52 -22.28 15.05 -10.43
N THR A 53 -22.73 14.21 -9.50
CA THR A 53 -23.72 14.60 -8.47
C THR A 53 -23.24 14.26 -7.06
N ALA A 54 -23.47 15.20 -6.14
CA ALA A 54 -23.28 14.96 -4.70
C ALA A 54 -24.25 13.86 -4.25
N GLY A 55 -23.73 12.79 -3.63
CA GLY A 55 -24.51 11.66 -3.13
C GLY A 55 -24.31 10.31 -3.84
N GLY A 56 -23.35 10.18 -4.75
CA GLY A 56 -22.95 8.88 -5.31
C GLY A 56 -22.36 7.92 -4.26
N GLY A 57 -22.48 6.61 -4.49
CA GLY A 57 -21.92 5.59 -3.59
C GLY A 57 -20.47 5.21 -3.91
N ILE A 58 -19.89 4.31 -3.11
CA ILE A 58 -18.52 3.78 -3.27
C ILE A 58 -18.51 2.29 -3.62
N GLY A 59 -19.66 1.71 -3.96
CA GLY A 59 -19.80 0.26 -4.11
C GLY A 59 -18.93 -0.33 -5.20
N ILE A 60 -18.82 0.35 -6.35
CA ILE A 60 -17.96 -0.10 -7.47
C ILE A 60 -16.47 -0.04 -7.06
N GLN A 61 -16.05 1.00 -6.36
CA GLN A 61 -14.66 1.17 -5.91
C GLN A 61 -14.28 0.13 -4.85
N LEU A 62 -15.18 -0.13 -3.89
CA LEU A 62 -15.00 -1.18 -2.90
C LEU A 62 -14.92 -2.55 -3.57
N PHE A 63 -15.81 -2.83 -4.52
CA PHE A 63 -15.79 -4.07 -5.28
C PHE A 63 -14.48 -4.21 -6.08
N ASN A 64 -14.04 -3.18 -6.80
CA ASN A 64 -12.78 -3.21 -7.54
C ASN A 64 -11.59 -3.44 -6.63
N SER A 65 -11.53 -2.77 -5.47
CA SER A 65 -10.45 -2.96 -4.50
C SER A 65 -10.41 -4.40 -3.97
N LEU A 66 -11.57 -4.96 -3.60
CA LEU A 66 -11.66 -6.34 -3.10
C LEU A 66 -11.37 -7.37 -4.20
N TYR A 67 -11.89 -7.15 -5.39
CA TYR A 67 -11.67 -8.00 -6.55
C TYR A 67 -10.18 -8.07 -6.93
N LEU A 68 -9.52 -6.91 -7.02
CA LEU A 68 -8.07 -6.84 -7.28
C LEU A 68 -7.27 -7.51 -6.16
N LEU A 69 -7.61 -7.24 -4.90
CA LEU A 69 -6.96 -7.87 -3.75
C LEU A 69 -7.05 -9.40 -3.82
N LEU A 70 -8.25 -9.94 -4.08
CA LEU A 70 -8.48 -11.38 -4.15
C LEU A 70 -7.70 -12.03 -5.30
N ILE A 71 -7.71 -11.43 -6.50
CA ILE A 71 -6.96 -11.96 -7.64
C ILE A 71 -5.46 -11.90 -7.37
N THR A 72 -4.96 -10.77 -6.89
CA THR A 72 -3.54 -10.61 -6.56
C THR A 72 -3.14 -11.62 -5.50
N MET A 73 -3.94 -11.83 -4.45
CA MET A 73 -3.66 -12.80 -3.40
C MET A 73 -3.66 -14.23 -3.95
N LEU A 74 -4.66 -14.62 -4.73
CA LEU A 74 -4.75 -15.98 -5.29
C LEU A 74 -3.58 -16.33 -6.20
N LEU A 75 -3.06 -15.35 -6.95
CA LEU A 75 -1.92 -15.56 -7.84
C LEU A 75 -0.58 -15.44 -7.11
N SER A 76 -0.39 -14.41 -6.28
CA SER A 76 0.90 -14.13 -5.65
C SER A 76 1.19 -15.07 -4.49
N PHE A 77 0.17 -15.48 -3.72
CA PHE A 77 0.36 -16.31 -2.53
C PHE A 77 1.00 -17.67 -2.84
N PRO A 78 0.50 -18.50 -3.78
CA PRO A 78 1.12 -19.79 -4.06
C PRO A 78 2.55 -19.65 -4.62
N ILE A 79 2.78 -18.63 -5.46
CA ILE A 79 4.10 -18.35 -6.03
C ILE A 79 5.08 -17.93 -4.93
N ALA A 80 4.68 -17.00 -4.05
CA ALA A 80 5.52 -16.52 -2.95
C ALA A 80 5.82 -17.62 -1.93
N LEU A 81 4.81 -18.43 -1.58
CA LEU A 81 4.97 -19.55 -0.67
C LEU A 81 5.91 -20.62 -1.27
N GLY A 82 5.70 -21.00 -2.54
CA GLY A 82 6.55 -21.96 -3.23
C GLY A 82 8.00 -21.47 -3.38
N ALA A 83 8.20 -20.21 -3.73
CA ALA A 83 9.53 -19.61 -3.81
C ALA A 83 10.22 -19.56 -2.44
N GLY A 84 9.48 -19.24 -1.37
CA GLY A 84 9.99 -19.22 0.00
C GLY A 84 10.42 -20.61 0.48
N ILE A 85 9.59 -21.63 0.24
CA ILE A 85 9.92 -23.03 0.57
C ILE A 85 11.13 -23.49 -0.23
N TYR A 86 11.16 -23.25 -1.55
CA TYR A 86 12.28 -23.63 -2.40
C TYR A 86 13.61 -23.02 -1.92
N LEU A 87 13.61 -21.71 -1.64
CA LEU A 87 14.82 -21.01 -1.23
C LEU A 87 15.34 -21.46 0.13
N ASN A 88 14.48 -21.86 1.06
CA ASN A 88 14.88 -22.29 2.40
C ASN A 88 15.26 -23.77 2.46
N GLU A 89 14.51 -24.65 1.79
CA GLU A 89 14.68 -26.09 1.96
C GLU A 89 15.55 -26.73 0.86
N TYR A 90 15.45 -26.23 -0.38
CA TYR A 90 16.05 -26.89 -1.54
C TYR A 90 17.22 -26.11 -2.16
N ALA A 91 17.30 -24.80 -1.95
CA ALA A 91 18.33 -23.99 -2.59
C ALA A 91 19.69 -24.21 -1.91
N ASN A 92 20.66 -24.68 -2.68
CA ASN A 92 22.02 -24.88 -2.20
C ASN A 92 22.64 -23.53 -1.78
N PRO A 93 23.04 -23.36 -0.50
CA PRO A 93 23.61 -22.10 0.01
C PRO A 93 24.92 -21.68 -0.68
N LYS A 94 25.65 -22.64 -1.26
CA LYS A 94 26.92 -22.37 -1.96
C LYS A 94 26.73 -21.96 -3.42
N SER A 95 25.51 -22.01 -3.95
CA SER A 95 25.23 -21.59 -5.32
C SER A 95 25.23 -20.07 -5.45
N LYS A 96 26.01 -19.55 -6.40
CA LYS A 96 26.03 -18.10 -6.71
C LYS A 96 24.64 -17.58 -7.10
N ILE A 97 23.82 -18.41 -7.74
CA ILE A 97 22.45 -18.04 -8.16
C ILE A 97 21.56 -17.84 -6.92
N THR A 98 21.62 -18.74 -5.93
CA THR A 98 20.88 -18.60 -4.67
C THR A 98 21.27 -17.30 -3.94
N GLY A 99 22.57 -16.97 -3.94
CA GLY A 99 23.07 -15.72 -3.36
C GLY A 99 22.51 -14.47 -4.06
N ILE A 100 22.50 -14.45 -5.39
CA ILE A 100 21.94 -13.33 -6.18
C ILE A 100 20.44 -13.18 -5.90
N VAL A 101 19.67 -14.27 -5.92
CA VAL A 101 18.22 -14.21 -5.67
C VAL A 101 17.92 -13.66 -4.27
N ARG A 102 18.63 -14.15 -3.24
CA ARG A 102 18.46 -13.65 -1.86
C ARG A 102 18.81 -12.16 -1.74
N MET A 103 19.89 -11.72 -2.37
CA MET A 103 20.27 -10.31 -2.41
C MET A 103 19.20 -9.45 -3.10
N THR A 104 18.66 -9.90 -4.23
CA THR A 104 17.59 -9.18 -4.92
C THR A 104 16.33 -9.08 -4.06
N ILE A 105 15.95 -10.15 -3.35
CA ILE A 105 14.79 -10.14 -2.44
C ILE A 105 15.01 -9.11 -1.31
N GLU A 106 16.21 -9.05 -0.74
CA GLU A 106 16.56 -8.09 0.32
C GLU A 106 16.54 -6.64 -0.20
N ILE A 107 17.07 -6.39 -1.40
CA ILE A 107 16.98 -5.07 -2.03
C ILE A 107 15.52 -4.69 -2.29
N LEU A 108 14.73 -5.60 -2.86
CA LEU A 108 13.31 -5.36 -3.14
C LEU A 108 12.48 -5.10 -1.87
N SER A 109 12.78 -5.78 -0.76
CA SER A 109 12.07 -5.57 0.51
C SER A 109 12.45 -4.25 1.20
N SER A 110 13.65 -3.74 0.93
CA SER A 110 14.12 -2.45 1.44
C SER A 110 13.56 -1.24 0.67
N LEU A 111 13.05 -1.47 -0.54
CA LEU A 111 12.52 -0.38 -1.37
C LEU A 111 11.26 0.23 -0.74
N PRO A 112 11.13 1.57 -0.77
CA PRO A 112 9.89 2.21 -0.38
C PRO A 112 8.74 1.76 -1.27
N SER A 113 7.57 1.49 -0.68
CA SER A 113 6.38 1.04 -1.42
C SER A 113 5.96 2.01 -2.53
N VAL A 114 6.19 3.32 -2.34
CA VAL A 114 5.93 4.36 -3.34
C VAL A 114 6.74 4.16 -4.62
N VAL A 115 8.02 3.75 -4.50
CA VAL A 115 8.89 3.52 -5.65
C VAL A 115 8.41 2.31 -6.45
N VAL A 116 8.08 1.22 -5.75
CA VAL A 116 7.55 0.00 -6.38
C VAL A 116 6.21 0.27 -7.07
N GLY A 117 5.32 1.04 -6.43
CA GLY A 117 4.03 1.43 -7.00
C GLY A 117 4.16 2.29 -8.25
N LEU A 118 5.02 3.32 -8.22
CA LEU A 118 5.26 4.19 -9.37
C LEU A 118 5.92 3.43 -10.54
N PHE A 119 6.87 2.54 -10.25
CA PHE A 119 7.48 1.70 -11.28
C PHE A 119 6.46 0.78 -11.95
N GLY A 120 5.58 0.15 -11.16
CA GLY A 120 4.46 -0.64 -11.68
C GLY A 120 3.55 0.19 -12.59
N PHE A 121 3.17 1.40 -12.16
CA PHE A 121 2.38 2.32 -12.97
C PHE A 121 3.07 2.65 -14.31
N LEU A 122 4.35 3.01 -14.29
CA LEU A 122 5.10 3.36 -15.49
C LEU A 122 5.22 2.18 -16.47
N LEU A 123 5.50 0.97 -15.98
CA LEU A 123 5.59 -0.20 -16.85
C LEU A 123 4.22 -0.62 -17.38
N PHE A 124 3.26 -0.87 -16.52
CA PHE A 124 1.99 -1.47 -16.92
C PHE A 124 1.05 -0.47 -17.60
N VAL A 125 0.93 0.75 -17.08
CA VAL A 125 -0.02 1.73 -17.61
C VAL A 125 0.61 2.56 -18.73
N VAL A 126 1.83 3.06 -18.54
CA VAL A 126 2.44 3.96 -19.53
C VAL A 126 3.07 3.20 -20.70
N GLN A 127 3.87 2.16 -20.43
CA GLN A 127 4.53 1.40 -21.50
C GLN A 127 3.60 0.38 -22.16
N PHE A 128 2.94 -0.48 -21.36
CA PHE A 128 2.06 -1.52 -21.90
C PHE A 128 0.64 -1.03 -22.24
N LYS A 129 0.32 0.25 -21.99
CA LYS A 129 -1.01 0.85 -22.21
C LYS A 129 -2.17 0.06 -21.60
N LEU A 130 -1.92 -0.65 -20.50
CA LEU A 130 -2.97 -1.34 -19.77
C LEU A 130 -3.82 -0.30 -19.02
N GLY A 131 -5.15 -0.51 -19.00
CA GLY A 131 -6.06 0.37 -18.27
C GLY A 131 -5.74 0.44 -16.78
N PHE A 132 -6.17 1.52 -16.11
CA PHE A 132 -5.98 1.73 -14.66
C PHE A 132 -6.65 0.66 -13.77
N SER A 133 -7.52 -0.16 -14.34
CA SER A 133 -8.14 -1.32 -13.69
C SER A 133 -8.53 -2.36 -14.75
N ILE A 134 -8.61 -3.64 -14.36
CA ILE A 134 -8.94 -4.77 -15.25
C ILE A 134 -10.25 -4.54 -16.04
N CYS A 135 -11.19 -3.77 -15.47
CA CYS A 135 -12.50 -3.49 -16.06
C CYS A 135 -12.67 -2.07 -16.63
N GLN A 136 -11.59 -1.28 -16.75
CA GLN A 136 -11.67 0.07 -17.30
C GLN A 136 -11.26 0.04 -18.77
N GLU A 137 -12.15 0.50 -19.65
CA GLU A 137 -11.93 0.60 -21.11
C GLU A 137 -10.53 1.18 -21.39
N PRO A 138 -9.72 0.60 -22.29
CA PRO A 138 -8.39 1.11 -22.60
C PRO A 138 -8.48 2.57 -23.06
N LEU A 139 -7.55 3.39 -22.56
CA LEU A 139 -7.40 4.78 -22.99
C LEU A 139 -7.04 4.81 -24.47
N HIS A 140 -7.99 5.25 -25.29
CA HIS A 140 -7.73 5.71 -26.65
C HIS A 140 -7.04 7.08 -26.64
#